data_AF-A0A7S0MKV1-F1
#
_entry.id   AF-A0A7S0MKV1-F1
#
_cell.length_a   1.000
_cell.length_b   1.000
_cell.length_c   1.000
_cell.angle_alpha   90.00
_cell.angle_beta   90.00
_cell.angle_gamma   90.00
#
_symmetry.space_group_name_H-M   'P 1'
#
loop_
_entity.id
_entity.type
_entity.pdbx_description
1 polymer ?
#
loop_
_entity_poly.entity_id
_entity_poly.type
_entity_poly.pdbx_seq_one_letter_code
_entity_poly.pdbx_strand_id
1 'polypeptide(L)'
;AIMAMQAVVTPLIPILEVGRAASQIVCDDTGFIYTGFANFVDLSTSQCKFVPMNSNRSINGDVVHERVQANLDEYDRKGKYCEFGQINLLILDTDPSMTFLIMDGQHRVETMKRLFVLHGPARRIPFQFNRAGDGGAAPVQGGVSVPRPLPPHHQGVTGRSPRG
;
A
#
# COMPACT_ATOMS: atom_id res chain seq x y z
N ALA A 1 34.69 21.11 7.77
CA ALA A 1 34.19 19.74 7.50
C ALA A 1 32.72 19.85 7.17
N ILE A 2 32.33 19.57 5.92
CA ILE A 2 30.92 19.52 5.53
C ILE A 2 30.42 18.15 5.99
N MET A 3 29.64 18.10 7.07
CA MET A 3 28.97 16.86 7.48
C MET A 3 27.95 16.52 6.39
N ALA A 4 28.18 15.41 5.68
CA ALA A 4 27.19 14.85 4.79
C ALA A 4 25.96 14.50 5.63
N MET A 5 24.88 15.29 5.50
CA MET A 5 23.59 14.91 6.05
C MET A 5 23.13 13.67 5.28
N GLN A 6 23.18 12.51 5.91
CA GLN A 6 22.52 11.33 5.37
C GLN A 6 21.04 11.70 5.18
N ALA A 7 20.56 11.58 3.94
CA ALA A 7 19.15 11.78 3.64
C ALA A 7 18.36 10.83 4.54
N VAL A 8 17.53 11.40 5.40
CA VAL A 8 16.66 10.63 6.27
C VAL A 8 15.56 10.08 5.38
N VAL A 9 15.51 8.76 5.24
CA VAL A 9 14.52 8.07 4.38
C VAL A 9 13.52 7.35 5.27
N THR A 10 12.25 7.38 4.87
CA THR A 10 11.19 6.68 5.58
C THR A 10 11.42 5.16 5.63
N PRO A 11 11.21 4.52 6.80
CA PRO A 11 11.33 3.07 6.92
C PRO A 11 10.14 2.31 6.30
N LEU A 12 9.08 3.02 5.89
CA LEU A 12 7.87 2.40 5.35
C LEU A 12 8.03 1.89 3.91
N ILE A 13 8.90 2.51 3.09
CA ILE A 13 9.13 2.07 1.71
C ILE A 13 9.69 0.63 1.67
N PRO A 14 10.74 0.27 2.42
CA PRO A 14 11.21 -1.12 2.50
C PRO A 14 10.10 -2.12 2.88
N ILE A 15 9.19 -1.75 3.79
CA ILE A 15 8.07 -2.60 4.19
C ILE A 15 7.11 -2.84 3.00
N LEU A 16 6.79 -1.79 2.24
CA LEU A 16 5.96 -1.90 1.04
C LEU A 16 6.63 -2.77 -0.03
N GLU A 17 7.95 -2.64 -0.20
CA GLU A 17 8.71 -3.46 -1.15
C GLU A 17 8.73 -4.95 -0.78
N VAL A 18 8.76 -5.29 0.51
CA VAL A 18 8.59 -6.69 0.96
C VAL A 18 7.22 -7.22 0.56
N GLY A 19 6.15 -6.44 0.77
CA GLY A 19 4.81 -6.82 0.35
C GLY A 19 4.65 -6.92 -1.18
N ARG A 20 5.34 -6.05 -1.94
CA ARG A 20 5.40 -6.13 -3.40
C ARG A 20 6.11 -7.39 -3.88
N ALA A 21 7.26 -7.72 -3.29
CA ALA A 21 8.00 -8.96 -3.58
C ALA A 21 7.18 -10.22 -3.27
N ALA A 22 6.33 -10.15 -2.25
CA ALA A 22 5.38 -11.22 -1.89
C ALA A 22 4.10 -11.25 -2.74
N SER A 23 3.97 -10.39 -3.77
CA SER A 23 2.77 -10.25 -4.61
C SER A 23 1.49 -9.90 -3.83
N GLN A 24 1.62 -9.23 -2.68
CA GLN A 24 0.49 -8.76 -1.87
C GLN A 24 0.12 -7.30 -2.17
N ILE A 25 1.06 -6.57 -2.77
CA ILE A 25 0.96 -5.14 -3.10
C ILE A 25 1.40 -4.97 -4.55
N VAL A 26 0.69 -4.15 -5.32
CA VAL A 26 1.12 -3.69 -6.64
C VAL A 26 1.63 -2.27 -6.54
N CYS A 27 2.60 -1.92 -7.38
CA CYS A 27 3.12 -0.57 -7.51
C CYS A 27 2.92 -0.12 -8.95
N ASP A 28 2.64 1.16 -9.16
CA ASP A 28 2.56 1.74 -10.50
C ASP A 28 3.95 1.86 -11.15
N ASP A 29 3.96 2.20 -12.45
CA ASP A 29 5.21 2.31 -13.22
C ASP A 29 6.13 3.43 -12.71
N THR A 30 5.60 4.37 -11.93
CA THR A 30 6.35 5.48 -11.36
C THR A 30 7.05 5.13 -10.04
N GLY A 31 6.61 4.07 -9.35
CA GLY A 31 7.12 3.72 -8.02
C GLY A 31 6.52 4.55 -6.89
N PHE A 32 5.58 5.45 -7.18
CA PHE A 32 5.02 6.36 -6.18
C PHE A 32 3.68 5.86 -5.63
N ILE A 33 2.94 5.05 -6.40
CA ILE A 33 1.62 4.59 -6.02
C ILE A 33 1.65 3.11 -5.68
N TYR A 34 1.37 2.77 -4.42
CA TYR A 34 1.25 1.38 -3.96
C TYR A 34 -0.21 1.07 -3.65
N THR A 35 -0.75 0.00 -4.22
CA THR A 35 -2.11 -0.46 -3.93
C THR A 35 -2.08 -1.91 -3.48
N GLY A 36 -2.86 -2.25 -2.46
CA GLY A 36 -2.91 -3.63 -1.97
C GLY A 36 -3.93 -3.85 -0.88
N PHE A 37 -3.84 -5.03 -0.27
CA PHE A 37 -4.64 -5.40 0.89
C PHE A 37 -3.74 -5.56 2.10
N ALA A 38 -4.23 -5.13 3.26
CA ALA A 38 -3.54 -5.31 4.53
C ALA A 38 -4.52 -5.76 5.61
N ASN A 39 -3.99 -6.28 6.72
CA ASN A 39 -4.77 -6.59 7.90
C ASN A 39 -4.54 -5.51 8.96
N PHE A 40 -5.62 -4.93 9.47
CA PHE A 40 -5.52 -3.93 10.52
C PHE A 40 -4.90 -4.50 11.81
N VAL A 41 -5.11 -5.78 12.12
CA VAL A 41 -4.48 -6.43 13.29
C VAL A 41 -2.96 -6.34 13.20
N ASP A 42 -2.38 -6.78 12.09
CA ASP A 42 -0.93 -6.79 11.86
C ASP A 42 -0.33 -5.38 11.94
N LEU A 43 -1.06 -4.39 11.43
CA LEU A 43 -0.61 -2.99 11.48
C LEU A 43 -0.78 -2.38 12.87
N SER A 44 -1.87 -2.68 13.58
CA SER A 44 -2.16 -2.16 14.92
C SER A 44 -1.22 -2.68 16.00
N THR A 45 -0.63 -3.85 15.78
CA THR A 45 0.40 -4.45 16.66
C THR A 45 1.81 -4.12 16.22
N SER A 46 1.98 -3.47 15.05
CA SER A 46 3.27 -2.99 14.57
C SER A 46 3.65 -1.63 15.17
N GLN A 47 4.79 -1.09 14.77
CA GLN A 47 5.19 0.29 15.08
C GLN A 47 4.48 1.35 14.21
N CYS A 48 3.65 0.93 13.25
CA CYS A 48 2.99 1.82 12.31
C CYS A 48 1.91 2.67 12.98
N LYS A 49 1.85 3.95 12.63
CA LYS A 49 0.85 4.91 13.10
C LYS A 49 0.00 5.39 11.95
N PHE A 50 -1.29 5.60 12.21
CA PHE A 50 -2.23 6.20 11.26
C PHE A 50 -2.69 7.54 11.79
N VAL A 51 -2.27 8.61 11.10
CA VAL A 51 -2.52 9.99 11.54
C VAL A 51 -3.33 10.71 10.46
N PRO A 52 -4.51 11.25 10.78
CA PRO A 52 -5.27 12.04 9.82
C PRO A 52 -4.52 13.31 9.43
N MET A 53 -4.55 13.68 8.16
CA MET A 53 -4.06 14.99 7.74
C MET A 53 -4.97 16.10 8.26
N ASN A 54 -4.39 17.24 8.65
CA ASN A 54 -5.14 18.38 9.25
C ASN A 54 -6.27 18.93 8.37
N SER A 55 -6.23 18.68 7.06
CA SER A 55 -7.28 19.08 6.10
C SER A 55 -8.50 18.15 6.09
N ASN A 56 -8.45 17.02 6.80
CA ASN A 56 -9.54 16.07 6.78
C ASN A 56 -10.70 16.51 7.68
N ARG A 57 -11.92 16.17 7.27
CA ARG A 57 -13.13 16.37 8.09
C ARG A 57 -12.93 15.73 9.47
N SER A 58 -13.38 16.40 10.53
CA SER A 58 -13.38 15.83 11.88
C SER A 58 -14.07 14.45 11.89
N ILE A 59 -13.52 13.54 12.69
CA ILE A 59 -14.13 12.22 12.89
C ILE A 59 -15.44 12.42 13.67
N ASN A 60 -16.55 11.98 13.09
CA ASN A 60 -17.85 11.99 13.74
C ASN A 60 -18.03 10.66 14.47
N GLY A 61 -18.20 10.72 15.80
CA GLY A 61 -18.34 9.57 16.67
C GLY A 61 -19.56 8.70 16.36
N ASP A 62 -20.67 9.30 15.91
CA ASP A 62 -21.92 8.61 15.59
C ASP A 62 -21.75 7.77 14.33
N VAL A 63 -21.15 8.34 13.29
CA VAL A 63 -20.82 7.62 12.04
C VAL A 63 -19.89 6.44 12.33
N VAL A 64 -18.93 6.62 13.24
CA VAL A 64 -18.05 5.51 13.66
C VAL A 64 -18.85 4.45 14.42
N HIS A 65 -19.71 4.87 15.35
CA HIS A 65 -20.52 3.96 16.17
C HIS A 65 -21.47 3.11 15.32
N GLU A 66 -22.22 3.73 14.40
CA GLU A 66 -23.10 3.04 13.46
C GLU A 66 -22.33 2.02 12.61
N ARG A 67 -21.13 2.38 12.13
CA ARG A 67 -20.28 1.46 11.37
C ARG A 67 -19.74 0.32 12.21
N VAL A 68 -19.40 0.56 13.47
CA VAL A 68 -19.01 -0.51 14.40
C VAL A 68 -20.18 -1.47 14.56
N GLN A 69 -21.37 -0.97 14.87
CA GLN A 69 -22.55 -1.82 15.07
C GLN A 69 -22.88 -2.64 13.82
N ALA A 70 -22.91 -2.02 12.64
CA ALA A 70 -23.16 -2.74 11.39
C ALA A 70 -22.13 -3.85 11.12
N ASN A 71 -20.87 -3.65 11.50
CA ASN A 71 -19.83 -4.67 11.38
C ASN A 71 -20.00 -5.80 12.39
N LEU A 72 -20.45 -5.50 13.62
CA LEU A 72 -20.76 -6.51 14.62
C LEU A 72 -21.92 -7.40 14.15
N ASP A 73 -23.01 -6.77 13.70
CA ASP A 73 -24.19 -7.47 13.19
C ASP A 73 -23.84 -8.38 12.00
N GLU A 74 -23.01 -7.89 11.06
CA GLU A 74 -22.56 -8.70 9.93
C GLU A 74 -21.65 -9.85 10.37
N TYR A 75 -20.79 -9.63 11.36
CA TYR A 75 -19.91 -10.66 11.88
C TYR A 75 -20.71 -11.77 12.58
N ASP A 76 -21.70 -11.42 13.38
CA ASP A 76 -22.55 -12.41 14.04
C ASP A 76 -23.35 -13.23 13.02
N ARG A 77 -23.72 -12.61 11.90
CA ARG A 77 -24.48 -13.25 10.83
C ARG A 77 -23.64 -14.12 9.90
N LYS A 78 -22.42 -13.70 9.53
CA LYS A 78 -21.60 -14.35 8.50
C LYS A 78 -20.24 -14.87 8.99
N GLY A 79 -19.86 -14.57 10.22
CA GLY A 79 -18.52 -14.82 10.75
C GLY A 79 -17.43 -13.91 10.17
N LYS A 80 -17.79 -12.79 9.52
CA LYS A 80 -16.84 -11.82 8.94
C LYS A 80 -17.38 -10.40 8.98
N TYR A 81 -16.48 -9.43 9.07
CA TYR A 81 -16.79 -8.00 9.00
C TYR A 81 -17.24 -7.58 7.59
N CYS A 82 -17.85 -6.40 7.49
CA CYS A 82 -18.17 -5.75 6.22
C CYS A 82 -16.90 -5.38 5.46
N GLU A 83 -17.03 -5.17 4.15
CA GLU A 83 -15.98 -4.54 3.33
C GLU A 83 -15.77 -3.09 3.78
N PHE A 84 -14.58 -2.77 4.30
CA PHE A 84 -14.25 -1.41 4.72
C PHE A 84 -14.03 -0.46 3.54
N GLY A 85 -13.79 -1.00 2.34
CA GLY A 85 -13.40 -0.25 1.17
C GLY A 85 -11.95 0.22 1.23
N GLN A 86 -11.60 1.15 0.34
CA GLN A 86 -10.25 1.67 0.21
C GLN A 86 -9.94 2.80 1.21
N ILE A 87 -8.72 2.80 1.73
CA ILE A 87 -8.13 3.89 2.53
C ILE A 87 -7.00 4.51 1.73
N ASN A 88 -7.04 5.83 1.56
CA ASN A 88 -5.99 6.55 0.84
C ASN A 88 -4.97 7.09 1.83
N LEU A 89 -3.71 6.72 1.63
CA LEU A 89 -2.60 7.00 2.53
C LEU A 89 -1.52 7.82 1.79
N LEU A 90 -0.81 8.66 2.53
CA LEU A 90 0.38 9.38 2.09
C LEU A 90 1.55 8.96 3.00
N ILE A 91 2.72 8.76 2.39
CA ILE A 91 3.98 8.59 3.11
C ILE A 91 4.91 9.68 2.62
N LEU A 92 5.53 10.41 3.55
CA LEU A 92 6.56 11.37 3.24
C LEU A 92 7.90 10.64 3.14
N ASP A 93 8.55 10.68 1.98
CA ASP A 93 9.76 9.89 1.74
C ASP A 93 10.91 10.32 2.67
N THR A 94 10.89 11.57 3.14
CA THR A 94 11.90 12.16 4.04
C THR A 94 11.55 12.06 5.53
N ASP A 95 10.40 11.47 5.90
CA ASP A 95 10.01 11.33 7.30
C ASP A 95 10.51 9.98 7.87
N PRO A 96 11.43 9.97 8.85
CA PRO A 96 11.90 8.73 9.48
C PRO A 96 10.82 8.01 10.29
N SER A 97 9.65 8.60 10.49
CA SER A 97 8.59 8.00 11.29
C SER A 97 7.92 6.83 10.57
N MET A 98 7.38 5.90 11.35
CA MET A 98 6.51 4.81 10.87
C MET A 98 5.05 5.31 10.70
N THR A 99 4.85 6.50 10.14
CA THR A 99 3.52 7.13 10.06
C THR A 99 2.94 7.09 8.66
N PHE A 100 1.75 6.50 8.54
CA PHE A 100 0.88 6.67 7.39
C PHE A 100 -0.05 7.87 7.63
N LEU A 101 0.06 8.88 6.78
CA LEU A 101 -0.85 10.02 6.78
C LEU A 101 -2.13 9.63 6.06
N ILE A 102 -3.27 9.72 6.72
CA ILE A 102 -4.56 9.36 6.12
C ILE A 102 -5.04 10.55 5.29
N MET A 103 -5.15 10.39 3.98
CA MET A 103 -5.76 11.36 3.07
C MET A 103 -7.29 11.17 3.00
N ASP A 104 -7.75 9.92 2.93
CA ASP A 104 -9.17 9.58 3.00
C ASP A 104 -9.37 8.26 3.76
N GLY A 105 -10.49 8.16 4.47
CA GLY A 105 -10.88 6.97 5.21
C GLY A 105 -10.66 7.04 6.73
N GLN A 106 -10.55 8.24 7.34
CA GLN A 106 -10.34 8.32 8.80
C GLN A 106 -11.42 7.62 9.62
N HIS A 107 -12.71 7.69 9.23
CA HIS A 107 -13.77 6.95 9.92
C HIS A 107 -13.61 5.43 9.79
N ARG A 108 -13.07 4.93 8.65
CA ARG A 108 -12.80 3.49 8.46
C ARG A 108 -11.71 3.03 9.42
N VAL A 109 -10.60 3.78 9.47
CA VAL A 109 -9.50 3.51 10.41
C VAL A 109 -10.02 3.52 11.85
N GLU A 110 -10.84 4.50 12.22
CA GLU A 110 -11.38 4.60 13.58
C GLU A 110 -12.36 3.47 13.90
N THR A 111 -13.22 3.07 12.96
CA THR A 111 -14.08 1.88 13.13
C THR A 111 -13.23 0.63 13.36
N MET A 112 -12.18 0.41 12.55
CA MET A 112 -11.30 -0.75 12.71
C MET A 112 -10.56 -0.73 14.06
N LYS A 113 -10.10 0.44 14.51
CA LYS A 113 -9.50 0.62 15.86
C LYS A 113 -10.47 0.19 16.96
N ARG A 114 -11.72 0.64 16.90
CA ARG A 114 -12.73 0.25 17.91
C ARG A 114 -13.03 -1.25 17.87
N LEU A 115 -13.19 -1.84 16.69
CA LEU A 115 -13.40 -3.29 16.55
C LEU A 115 -12.22 -4.10 17.10
N PHE A 116 -10.98 -3.64 16.86
CA PHE A 116 -9.79 -4.25 17.43
C PHE A 116 -9.76 -4.17 18.96
N VAL A 117 -10.11 -3.04 19.54
CA VAL A 117 -10.20 -2.89 21.01
C VAL A 117 -11.25 -3.82 21.61
N LEU A 118 -12.40 -3.99 20.95
CA LEU A 118 -13.50 -4.82 21.44
C LEU A 118 -13.22 -6.33 21.38
N HIS A 119 -12.48 -6.79 20.37
CA HIS A 119 -12.34 -8.23 20.09
C HIS A 119 -10.89 -8.74 20.03
N GLY A 120 -9.92 -7.85 20.13
CA GLY A 120 -8.51 -8.17 20.09
C GLY A 120 -8.05 -8.73 18.73
N PRO A 121 -6.84 -9.32 18.70
CA PRO A 121 -6.19 -9.76 17.47
C PRO A 121 -6.78 -11.05 16.87
N ALA A 122 -7.67 -11.74 17.58
CA ALA A 122 -8.25 -13.01 17.13
C ALA A 122 -9.12 -12.86 15.88
N ARG A 123 -9.66 -11.66 15.62
CA ARG A 123 -10.51 -11.38 14.46
C ARG A 123 -9.74 -10.58 13.42
N ARG A 124 -9.55 -11.18 12.24
CA ARG A 124 -8.89 -10.52 11.10
C ARG A 124 -9.76 -9.36 10.58
N ILE A 125 -9.13 -8.22 10.30
CA ILE A 125 -9.81 -7.03 9.75
C ILE A 125 -9.07 -6.63 8.47
N PRO A 126 -9.39 -7.25 7.32
CA PRO A 126 -8.77 -6.90 6.05
C PRO A 126 -9.30 -5.56 5.53
N PHE A 127 -8.44 -4.77 4.88
CA PHE A 127 -8.84 -3.56 4.17
C PHE A 127 -7.96 -3.33 2.94
N GLN A 128 -8.50 -2.60 1.97
CA GLN A 128 -7.75 -2.16 0.79
C GLN A 128 -7.10 -0.81 1.09
N PHE A 129 -5.87 -0.61 0.65
CA PHE A 129 -5.23 0.69 0.71
C PHE A 129 -4.70 1.12 -0.66
N ASN A 130 -4.61 2.43 -0.83
CA ASN A 130 -3.89 3.08 -1.92
C ASN A 130 -2.98 4.13 -1.29
N ARG A 131 -1.67 3.99 -1.49
CA ARG A 131 -0.64 4.89 -0.97
C ARG A 131 -0.09 5.73 -2.11
N ALA A 132 0.01 7.04 -1.90
CA ALA A 132 0.83 7.94 -2.72
C ALA A 132 2.14 8.29 -1.99
N GLY A 133 3.23 8.42 -2.73
CA GLY A 133 4.45 9.09 -2.28
C GLY A 133 4.39 10.60 -2.50
N ASP A 134 5.19 11.35 -1.76
CA ASP A 134 5.32 12.80 -1.92
C ASP A 134 6.27 13.21 -3.06
N GLY A 135 6.96 12.25 -3.69
CA GLY A 135 7.83 12.48 -4.84
C GLY A 135 9.13 13.21 -4.49
N GLY A 136 9.50 13.25 -3.20
CA GLY A 136 10.62 14.05 -2.68
C GLY A 136 12.02 13.55 -3.09
N ALA A 137 12.13 12.32 -3.56
CA ALA A 137 13.34 11.82 -4.23
C ALA A 137 12.93 10.76 -5.25
N ALA A 138 13.37 10.91 -6.50
CA ALA A 138 13.23 9.84 -7.48
C ALA A 138 13.85 8.55 -6.89
N PRO A 139 13.17 7.40 -6.95
CA PRO A 139 13.79 6.15 -6.54
C PRO A 139 15.06 5.99 -7.36
N VAL A 140 16.19 5.78 -6.68
CA VAL A 140 17.46 5.44 -7.34
C VAL A 140 17.19 4.15 -8.10
N GLN A 141 16.97 4.27 -9.41
CA GLN A 141 16.83 3.14 -10.29
C GLN A 141 18.17 2.40 -10.28
N GLY A 142 18.30 1.42 -9.39
CA GLY A 142 19.30 0.36 -9.48
C GLY A 142 18.94 -0.55 -10.65
N GLY A 143 18.98 0.00 -11.86
CA GLY A 143 18.78 -0.73 -13.09
C GLY A 143 19.94 -1.69 -13.31
N VAL A 144 19.79 -2.93 -12.88
CA VAL A 144 20.54 -4.03 -13.51
C VAL A 144 20.06 -4.09 -14.95
N SER A 145 20.87 -3.55 -15.86
CA SER A 145 20.65 -3.67 -17.30
C SER A 145 20.73 -5.15 -17.65
N VAL A 146 19.58 -5.81 -17.75
CA VAL A 146 19.50 -7.15 -18.34
C VAL A 146 19.77 -6.97 -19.84
N PRO A 147 20.84 -7.58 -20.40
CA PRO A 147 21.12 -7.46 -21.82
C PRO A 147 19.93 -7.99 -22.63
N ARG A 148 19.44 -7.17 -23.56
CA ARG A 148 18.39 -7.55 -24.52
C ARG A 148 18.81 -8.83 -25.25
N PRO A 149 17.92 -9.84 -25.38
CA PRO A 149 18.16 -10.95 -26.28
C PRO A 149 18.29 -10.42 -27.71
N LEU A 150 19.34 -10.84 -28.40
CA LEU A 150 19.52 -10.54 -29.82
C LEU A 150 18.34 -11.10 -30.62
N PRO A 151 17.86 -10.37 -31.65
CA PRO A 151 16.81 -10.87 -32.51
C PRO A 151 17.29 -12.12 -33.26
N PRO A 152 16.40 -13.11 -33.50
CA PRO A 152 16.75 -14.30 -34.25
C PRO A 152 17.17 -13.92 -35.68
N HIS A 153 18.33 -14.40 -36.10
CA HIS A 153 18.77 -14.32 -37.48
C HIS A 153 17.72 -14.98 -38.39
N HIS A 154 17.05 -14.17 -39.21
CA HIS A 154 16.26 -14.65 -40.33
C HIS A 154 17.14 -15.53 -41.22
N GLN A 155 16.89 -16.84 -41.20
CA GLN A 155 17.41 -17.73 -42.22
C GLN A 155 16.85 -17.29 -43.56
N GLY A 156 17.75 -17.03 -44.51
CA GLY A 156 17.44 -16.57 -45.85
C GLY A 156 16.52 -17.55 -46.57
N VAL A 157 15.39 -17.03 -47.04
CA VAL A 157 14.58 -17.64 -48.10
C VAL A 157 15.35 -17.46 -49.40
N THR A 158 16.06 -18.49 -49.84
CA THR A 158 16.56 -18.55 -51.22
C THR A 158 15.44 -19.06 -52.11
N GLY A 159 14.76 -18.12 -52.76
CA GLY A 159 13.89 -18.42 -53.88
C GLY A 159 14.69 -19.01 -55.04
N ARG A 160 14.21 -20.13 -55.59
CA ARG A 160 14.43 -20.53 -56.98
C ARG A 160 13.14 -21.12 -57.54
N SER A 161 12.45 -20.28 -58.31
CA SER A 161 11.79 -20.69 -59.55
C SER A 161 12.74 -20.31 -60.70
N PRO A 162 12.56 -20.72 -61.97
CA PRO A 162 11.49 -21.55 -62.56
C PRO A 162 12.01 -22.59 -63.59
N ARG A 163 11.08 -23.31 -64.24
CA ARG A 163 11.03 -23.74 -65.67
C ARG A 163 10.75 -25.24 -65.84
N GLY A 164 9.75 -25.52 -66.68
CA GLY A 164 9.37 -26.84 -67.18
C GLY A 164 7.87 -26.98 -67.21
#